data_AF-A0A1I0JP68-F1
#
_entry.id   AF-A0A1I0JP68-F1
#
_cell.length_a   1.000
_cell.length_b   1.000
_cell.length_c   1.000
_cell.angle_alpha   90.00
_cell.angle_beta   90.00
_cell.angle_gamma   90.00
#
_symmetry.space_group_name_H-M   'P 1'
#
loop_
_entity.id
_entity.type
_entity.pdbx_description
1 polymer ?
#
loop_
_entity_poly.entity_id
_entity_poly.type
_entity_poly.pdbx_seq_one_letter_code
_entity_poly.pdbx_strand_id
1 'polypeptide(L)'
;MELFEYVKNSWPGWVCSAFVPVIAYLYSQVMASRNGVRALLRAEIIRVYNKYHDDLHYCPIYVKQSIEDVYKQYHALHGNGVGTKLYEEIMALPTEPEGEE
;
A
#
# COMPACT_ATOMS: atom_id res chain seq x y z
N MET A 1 -16.37 -45.04 -28.47
CA MET A 1 -15.96 -43.74 -29.03
C MET A 1 -16.68 -42.56 -28.36
N GLU A 2 -17.93 -42.73 -27.90
CA GLU A 2 -18.71 -41.72 -27.15
C GLU A 2 -17.99 -41.07 -25.95
N LEU A 3 -17.30 -41.87 -25.10
CA LEU A 3 -16.60 -41.34 -23.94
C LEU A 3 -15.43 -40.41 -24.31
N PHE A 4 -14.72 -40.71 -25.39
CA PHE A 4 -13.59 -39.90 -25.84
C PHE A 4 -14.06 -38.56 -26.41
N GLU A 5 -15.17 -38.54 -27.15
CA GLU A 5 -15.80 -37.33 -27.68
C GLU A 5 -16.37 -36.45 -26.55
N TYR A 6 -17.01 -37.07 -25.55
CA TYR A 6 -17.52 -36.35 -24.38
C TYR A 6 -16.42 -35.64 -23.59
N VAL A 7 -15.30 -36.32 -23.32
CA VAL A 7 -14.15 -35.73 -22.62
C VAL A 7 -13.52 -34.60 -23.45
N LYS A 8 -13.36 -34.79 -24.75
CA LYS A 8 -12.80 -33.79 -25.68
C LYS A 8 -13.65 -32.51 -25.80
N ASN A 9 -14.97 -32.61 -25.65
CA ASN A 9 -15.86 -31.44 -25.69
C ASN A 9 -16.06 -30.79 -24.32
N SER A 10 -15.97 -31.55 -23.22
CA SER A 10 -16.29 -31.04 -21.87
C SER A 10 -15.08 -30.49 -21.12
N TRP A 11 -13.85 -30.91 -21.46
CA TRP A 11 -12.65 -30.48 -20.74
C TRP A 11 -12.43 -28.95 -20.67
N PRO A 12 -12.81 -28.10 -21.66
CA PRO A 12 -12.60 -26.66 -21.54
C PRO A 12 -13.47 -26.05 -20.43
N GLY A 13 -14.67 -26.61 -20.21
CA GLY A 13 -15.57 -26.18 -19.14
C GLY A 13 -15.03 -26.52 -17.75
N TRP A 14 -14.45 -27.71 -17.58
CA TRP A 14 -13.83 -28.12 -16.32
C TRP A 14 -12.58 -27.31 -16.00
N VAL A 15 -11.78 -26.98 -17.02
CA VAL A 15 -10.66 -26.04 -16.92
C VAL A 15 -11.19 -24.68 -16.47
N CYS A 16 -12.17 -24.08 -17.14
CA CYS A 16 -12.73 -22.79 -16.69
C CYS A 16 -13.25 -22.85 -15.24
N SER A 17 -13.97 -23.91 -14.86
CA SER A 17 -14.52 -24.09 -13.53
C SER A 17 -13.46 -24.25 -12.43
N ALA A 18 -12.32 -24.88 -12.73
CA ALA A 18 -11.22 -25.04 -11.78
C ALA A 18 -10.34 -23.79 -11.72
N PHE A 19 -10.16 -23.07 -12.84
CA PHE A 19 -9.28 -21.92 -12.93
C PHE A 19 -9.88 -20.66 -12.30
N VAL A 20 -11.19 -20.43 -12.44
CA VAL A 20 -11.87 -19.27 -11.82
C VAL A 20 -11.66 -19.18 -10.30
N PRO A 21 -11.91 -20.25 -9.50
CA PRO A 21 -11.71 -20.16 -8.05
C PRO A 21 -10.23 -20.04 -7.66
N VAL A 22 -9.32 -20.64 -8.42
CA VAL A 22 -7.87 -20.48 -8.21
C VAL A 22 -7.44 -19.03 -8.43
N ILE A 23 -7.88 -18.42 -9.54
CA ILE A 23 -7.59 -17.01 -9.84
C ILE A 23 -8.20 -16.10 -8.77
N ALA A 24 -9.45 -16.36 -8.36
CA ALA A 24 -10.11 -15.60 -7.31
C ALA A 24 -9.36 -15.70 -5.97
N TYR A 25 -8.93 -16.91 -5.57
CA TYR A 25 -8.13 -17.12 -4.37
C TYR A 25 -6.80 -16.37 -4.42
N LEU A 26 -6.06 -16.49 -5.53
CA LEU A 26 -4.80 -15.76 -5.72
C LEU A 26 -5.01 -14.24 -5.70
N TYR A 27 -6.09 -13.76 -6.32
CA TYR A 27 -6.46 -12.34 -6.28
C TYR A 27 -6.76 -11.85 -4.86
N SER A 28 -7.52 -12.61 -4.08
CA SER A 28 -7.80 -12.30 -2.67
C SER A 28 -6.51 -12.24 -1.84
N GLN A 29 -5.58 -13.18 -2.05
CA GLN A 29 -4.29 -13.18 -1.36
C GLN A 29 -3.46 -11.94 -1.72
N VAL A 30 -3.38 -11.60 -3.01
CA VAL A 30 -2.66 -10.39 -3.46
C VAL A 30 -3.30 -9.13 -2.88
N MET A 31 -4.63 -9.04 -2.85
CA MET A 31 -5.34 -7.91 -2.25
C MET A 31 -5.12 -7.81 -0.73
N ALA A 32 -5.09 -8.93 -0.02
CA ALA A 32 -4.76 -8.96 1.40
C ALA A 32 -3.33 -8.45 1.66
N SER A 33 -2.34 -8.90 0.87
CA SER A 33 -0.97 -8.40 0.95
C SER A 33 -0.87 -6.91 0.65
N ARG A 34 -1.55 -6.41 -0.40
CA ARG A 34 -1.59 -4.98 -0.73
C ARG A 34 -2.17 -4.15 0.41
N ASN A 35 -3.25 -4.63 1.04
CA ASN A 35 -3.86 -3.97 2.18
C ASN A 35 -2.94 -3.96 3.41
N GLY A 36 -2.23 -5.06 3.67
CA GLY A 36 -1.24 -5.15 4.73
C GLY A 36 -0.09 -4.16 4.54
N VAL A 37 0.50 -4.11 3.33
CA VAL A 37 1.56 -3.15 2.99
C VAL A 37 1.06 -1.72 3.15
N ARG A 38 -0.15 -1.40 2.67
CA ARG A 38 -0.77 -0.08 2.85
C ARG A 38 -0.91 0.30 4.33
N ALA A 39 -1.28 -0.66 5.20
CA ALA A 39 -1.39 -0.42 6.63
C ALA A 39 -0.03 -0.13 7.27
N LEU A 40 1.02 -0.83 6.86
CA LEU A 40 2.39 -0.58 7.32
C LEU A 40 2.91 0.79 6.88
N LEU A 41 2.72 1.17 5.62
CA LEU A 41 3.11 2.49 5.11
C LEU A 41 2.35 3.60 5.84
N ARG A 42 1.06 3.41 6.14
CA ARG A 42 0.29 4.35 6.96
C ARG A 42 0.86 4.47 8.37
N ALA A 43 1.19 3.35 9.00
CA ALA A 43 1.77 3.35 10.34
C ALA A 43 3.11 4.10 10.36
N GLU A 44 3.91 3.98 9.29
CA GLU A 44 5.15 4.74 9.15
C GLU A 44 4.91 6.25 9.04
N ILE A 45 3.93 6.69 8.24
CA ILE A 45 3.55 8.10 8.15
C ILE A 45 3.11 8.64 9.51
N ILE A 46 2.27 7.90 10.25
CA ILE A 46 1.84 8.29 11.60
C ILE A 46 3.04 8.37 12.55
N ARG A 47 3.97 7.42 12.47
CA ARG A 47 5.17 7.41 13.32
C ARG A 47 6.05 8.63 13.08
N VAL A 48 6.30 8.96 11.82
CA VAL A 48 7.09 10.15 11.44
C VAL A 48 6.35 11.42 11.83
N TYR A 49 5.04 11.47 11.62
CA TYR A 49 4.20 12.59 12.05
C TYR A 49 4.34 12.83 13.55
N ASN A 50 4.05 11.83 14.39
CA ASN A 50 4.12 12.01 15.84
C ASN A 50 5.51 12.47 16.29
N LYS A 51 6.58 11.90 15.74
CA LYS A 51 7.95 12.25 16.11
C LYS A 51 8.35 13.67 15.68
N TYR A 52 8.11 14.04 14.42
CA TYR A 52 8.66 15.28 13.86
C TYR A 52 7.67 16.44 13.92
N HIS A 53 6.38 16.16 13.79
CA HIS A 53 5.33 17.17 13.89
C HIS A 53 4.92 17.43 15.35
N ASP A 54 4.60 16.38 16.12
CA ASP A 54 4.07 16.58 17.47
C ASP A 54 5.16 16.79 18.53
N ASP A 55 6.26 16.03 18.48
CA ASP A 55 7.31 16.12 19.52
C ASP A 55 8.39 17.17 19.22
N LEU A 56 8.84 17.28 17.95
CA LEU A 56 10.02 18.08 17.58
C LEU A 56 9.70 19.40 16.88
N HIS A 57 8.55 19.52 16.21
CA HIS A 57 8.15 20.67 15.40
C HIS A 57 9.12 21.06 14.26
N TYR A 58 10.05 20.19 13.87
CA TYR A 58 10.89 20.34 12.67
C TYR A 58 11.14 18.98 12.02
N CYS A 59 11.46 18.95 10.73
CA CYS A 59 11.72 17.73 9.98
C CYS A 59 12.92 17.90 9.03
N PRO A 60 14.07 17.26 9.33
CA PRO A 60 15.26 17.32 8.48
C PRO A 60 14.98 16.87 7.03
N ILE A 61 15.72 17.43 6.08
CA ILE A 61 15.54 17.17 4.64
C ILE A 61 15.59 15.68 4.29
N TYR A 62 16.51 14.91 4.90
CA TYR A 62 16.63 13.47 4.62
C TYR A 62 15.39 12.68 5.07
N VAL A 63 14.73 13.12 6.14
CA VAL A 63 13.49 12.50 6.64
C VAL A 63 12.35 12.82 5.68
N LYS A 64 12.27 14.07 5.20
CA LYS A 64 11.30 14.49 4.19
C LYS A 64 11.43 13.66 2.91
N GLN A 65 12.64 13.48 2.40
CA GLN A 65 12.88 12.63 1.21
C GLN A 65 12.45 11.18 1.47
N SER A 66 12.81 10.62 2.63
CA SER A 66 12.42 9.26 2.99
C SER A 66 10.90 9.10 3.10
N ILE A 67 10.18 10.07 3.66
CA ILE A 67 8.72 9.98 3.83
C ILE A 67 7.97 10.25 2.52
N GLU A 68 8.56 11.01 1.60
CA GLU A 68 8.03 11.19 0.24
C GLU A 68 7.95 9.86 -0.51
N ASP A 69 9.00 9.03 -0.44
CA ASP A 69 9.01 7.72 -1.09
C ASP A 69 7.97 6.77 -0.48
N VAL A 70 7.85 6.77 0.85
CA VAL A 70 6.80 6.02 1.57
C VAL A 70 5.41 6.51 1.14
N TYR A 71 5.20 7.82 1.05
CA TYR A 71 3.92 8.41 0.67
C TYR A 71 3.55 8.07 -0.79
N LYS A 72 4.49 8.12 -1.73
CA LYS A 72 4.26 7.73 -3.13
C LYS A 72 3.72 6.31 -3.23
N GLN A 73 4.32 5.35 -2.52
CA GLN A 73 3.85 3.96 -2.50
C GLN A 73 2.50 3.82 -1.80
N TYR A 74 2.28 4.55 -0.70
CA TYR A 74 1.01 4.57 0.01
C TYR A 74 -0.13 5.09 -0.89
N HIS A 75 0.11 6.19 -1.61
CA HIS A 75 -0.84 6.80 -2.53
C HIS A 75 -1.17 5.88 -3.71
N ALA A 76 -0.15 5.23 -4.30
CA ALA A 76 -0.32 4.25 -5.37
C ALA A 76 -1.18 3.04 -4.96
N LEU A 77 -1.20 2.69 -3.67
CA LEU A 77 -2.06 1.65 -3.11
C LEU A 77 -3.46 2.13 -2.72
N HIS A 78 -3.91 3.27 -3.28
CA HIS A 78 -5.16 3.93 -2.89
C HIS A 78 -5.17 4.27 -1.39
N GLY A 79 -4.21 5.11 -1.00
CA GLY A 79 -4.17 5.74 0.32
C GLY A 79 -5.46 6.51 0.63
N ASN A 80 -5.72 6.76 1.91
CA ASN A 80 -6.87 7.57 2.34
C ASN A 80 -6.45 9.01 2.65
N GLY A 81 -7.42 9.92 2.67
CA GLY A 81 -7.17 11.36 2.88
C GLY A 81 -6.50 11.70 4.22
N VAL A 82 -6.65 10.85 5.24
CA VAL A 82 -5.98 11.08 6.54
C VAL A 82 -4.46 10.91 6.40
N GLY A 83 -3.98 9.87 5.72
CA GLY A 83 -2.54 9.66 5.53
C GLY A 83 -1.90 10.77 4.69
N THR A 84 -2.63 11.26 3.67
CA THR A 84 -2.21 12.40 2.86
C THR A 84 -2.07 13.68 3.69
N LYS A 85 -3.05 13.98 4.54
CA LYS A 85 -2.99 15.17 5.41
C LYS A 85 -1.77 15.17 6.32
N LEU A 86 -1.50 14.04 6.99
CA LEU A 86 -0.35 13.91 7.88
C LEU A 86 0.98 14.09 7.13
N TYR A 87 1.06 13.55 5.91
CA TYR A 87 2.23 13.73 5.05
C TYR A 87 2.43 15.21 4.67
N GLU A 88 1.37 15.91 4.27
CA GLU A 88 1.42 17.34 3.93
C GLU A 88 1.87 18.19 5.13
N GLU A 89 1.38 17.87 6.32
CA GLU A 89 1.76 18.53 7.57
C GLU A 89 3.25 18.29 7.90
N ILE A 90 3.77 17.06 7.75
CA ILE A 90 5.22 16.78 7.88
C ILE A 90 6.04 17.62 6.89
N MET A 91 5.55 17.74 5.64
CA MET A 91 6.25 18.48 4.60
C MET A 91 6.24 19.99 4.83
N ALA A 92 5.24 20.52 5.54
CA ALA A 92 5.13 21.92 5.91
C ALA A 92 6.06 22.34 7.07
N LEU A 93 6.61 21.38 7.85
CA LEU A 93 7.50 21.69 8.97
C LEU A 93 8.80 22.38 8.52
N PRO A 94 9.43 23.21 9.37
CA PRO A 94 10.77 23.71 9.10
C PRO A 94 11.79 22.57 9.02
N THR A 95 12.91 22.80 8.32
CA THR A 95 13.96 21.77 8.16
C THR A 95 15.03 21.81 9.24
N GLU A 96 15.05 22.89 10.02
CA GLU A 96 15.99 23.16 11.10
C GLU A 96 15.20 23.38 12.40
N PRO A 97 15.76 23.01 13.57
CA PRO A 97 15.10 23.23 14.85
C PRO A 97 14.98 24.72 15.17
N GLU A 98 13.87 25.11 15.81
CA GLU A 98 13.70 26.47 16.33
C GLU A 98 14.67 26.69 17.51
N GLY A 99 15.81 27.33 17.26
CA GLY A 99 16.80 27.66 18.30
C GLY A 99 18.28 27.64 17.90
N GLU A 100 18.61 27.37 16.63
CA GLU A 100 19.98 27.56 16.12
C GLU A 100 20.11 28.95 15.47
N GLU A 101 20.29 29.99 16.30
CA GLU A 101 20.96 31.25 15.93
C GLU A 101 22.43 31.20 16.34
#